data_AF-A0A068LAF3-F1
#
_entry.id   AF-A0A068LAF3-F1
#
_cell.length_a   1.000
_cell.length_b   1.000
_cell.length_c   1.000
_cell.angle_alpha   90.00
_cell.angle_beta   90.00
_cell.angle_gamma   90.00
#
_symmetry.space_group_name_H-M   'P 1'
#
loop_
_entity.id
_entity.type
_entity.pdbx_description
1 polymer ?
#
loop_
_entity_poly.entity_id
_entity_poly.type
_entity_poly.pdbx_seq_one_letter_code
_entity_poly.pdbx_strand_id
1 'polypeptide(L)'
;QPQGPKANILVSGNEIRHFAMVLMQRMNITRVDKTEKDGGSSEQEREKDKKDEYIVVFSRSTTRLILNEAELIMALAQEFQMRVVTVSLEEQSFPSIIQVISGATMLVSMHGAQLITSMFLPRGATVVELFPFAVNPEQYTPYKTLTSLPGMDLHYISWRNSMEENTVTHPDRSWEQGGIAHLEKEEQQRILASTDVPRHLCCRNPEWLFRIYQDTLVDIPSFLETLKDGMRSKGNLKKTKIASTVHPGRVREAHCQTSVQTPKEAKLTVSWQIPWNLKYLKVREVKYEVWIQEQ
;
A
#
# COMPACT_ATOMS: atom_id res chain seq x y z
N GLN A 1 -6.36 -20.97 -7.60
CA GLN A 1 -5.92 -20.68 -6.22
C GLN A 1 -5.90 -19.18 -6.03
N PRO A 2 -6.33 -18.62 -4.89
CA PRO A 2 -6.15 -17.20 -4.61
C PRO A 2 -4.65 -16.87 -4.69
N GLN A 3 -4.33 -15.69 -5.23
CA GLN A 3 -2.97 -15.17 -5.31
C GLN A 3 -2.47 -14.86 -3.88
N GLY A 4 -1.96 -15.88 -3.20
CA GLY A 4 -1.30 -15.75 -1.90
C GLY A 4 0.21 -15.62 -2.08
N PRO A 5 0.94 -15.22 -1.01
CA PRO A 5 2.40 -15.25 -1.02
C PRO A 5 2.87 -16.67 -1.38
N LYS A 6 3.77 -16.78 -2.35
CA LYS A 6 4.43 -18.05 -2.65
C LYS A 6 5.21 -18.45 -1.39
N ALA A 7 5.11 -19.70 -0.97
CA ALA A 7 5.68 -20.19 0.30
C ALA A 7 7.18 -19.88 0.50
N ASN A 8 7.91 -19.61 -0.59
CA ASN A 8 9.36 -19.39 -0.60
C ASN A 8 9.76 -17.94 -0.91
N ILE A 9 8.81 -17.00 -1.02
CA ILE A 9 9.10 -15.58 -1.27
C ILE A 9 8.81 -14.79 0.00
N LEU A 10 9.86 -14.42 0.71
CA LEU A 10 9.80 -13.45 1.80
C LEU A 10 9.78 -12.06 1.18
N VAL A 11 8.63 -11.40 1.19
CA VAL A 11 8.52 -9.99 0.78
C VAL A 11 8.82 -9.11 1.99
N SER A 12 9.84 -8.26 1.88
CA SER A 12 10.13 -7.25 2.90
C SER A 12 9.63 -5.87 2.45
N GLY A 13 9.21 -5.06 3.42
CA GLY A 13 8.90 -3.65 3.17
C GLY A 13 10.10 -2.86 2.67
N ASN A 14 11.33 -3.29 2.98
CA ASN A 14 12.54 -2.66 2.48
C ASN A 14 12.68 -2.77 0.96
N GLU A 15 12.32 -3.90 0.35
CA GLU A 15 12.35 -4.08 -1.10
C GLU A 15 11.31 -3.19 -1.79
N ILE A 16 10.10 -3.10 -1.22
CA ILE A 16 9.05 -2.20 -1.72
C ILE A 16 9.50 -0.74 -1.62
N ARG A 17 10.11 -0.35 -0.51
CA ARG A 17 10.66 1.00 -0.35
C ARG A 17 11.79 1.30 -1.34
N HIS A 18 12.67 0.33 -1.60
CA HIS A 18 13.71 0.48 -2.62
C HIS A 18 13.11 0.65 -4.01
N PHE A 19 12.11 -0.18 -4.36
CA PHE A 19 11.36 -0.04 -5.60
C PHE A 19 10.70 1.35 -5.72
N ALA A 20 10.01 1.80 -4.67
CA ALA A 20 9.37 3.11 -4.64
C ALA A 20 10.39 4.25 -4.81
N MET A 21 11.56 4.16 -4.17
CA MET A 21 12.65 5.12 -4.32
C MET A 21 13.20 5.18 -5.75
N VAL A 22 13.49 4.03 -6.37
CA VAL A 22 13.96 3.97 -7.77
C VAL A 22 12.92 4.55 -8.72
N LEU A 23 11.64 4.27 -8.46
CA LEU A 23 10.54 4.78 -9.27
C LEU A 23 10.38 6.31 -9.13
N MET A 24 10.51 6.85 -7.91
CA MET A 24 10.54 8.31 -7.67
C MET A 24 11.71 8.98 -8.40
N GLN A 25 12.91 8.39 -8.35
CA GLN A 25 14.07 8.93 -9.07
C GLN A 25 13.83 9.00 -10.59
N ARG A 26 13.18 7.98 -11.16
CA ARG A 26 12.79 7.97 -12.58
C ARG A 26 11.74 9.02 -12.93
N MET A 27 10.98 9.51 -11.94
CA MET A 27 10.03 10.61 -12.08
C MET A 27 10.66 11.99 -11.78
N ASN A 28 11.98 12.08 -11.57
CA ASN A 28 12.69 13.29 -11.12
C ASN A 28 12.24 13.81 -9.76
N ILE A 29 11.69 12.94 -8.91
CA ILE A 29 11.29 13.25 -7.54
C ILE A 29 12.48 12.95 -6.64
N THR A 30 13.12 13.99 -6.12
CA THR A 30 14.23 13.87 -5.16
C THR A 30 13.72 14.13 -3.76
N ARG A 31 13.99 13.19 -2.85
CA ARG A 31 13.66 13.32 -1.44
C ARG A 31 14.88 13.85 -0.70
N VAL A 32 14.71 14.91 0.08
CA VAL A 32 15.67 15.26 1.13
C VAL A 32 15.33 14.36 2.31
N ASP A 33 16.08 13.27 2.46
CA ASP A 33 15.99 12.43 3.65
C ASP A 33 16.44 13.23 4.87
N LYS A 34 15.49 13.92 5.54
CA LYS A 34 15.73 14.64 6.80
C LYS A 34 16.25 13.71 7.91
N THR A 35 16.20 12.39 7.71
CA THR A 35 16.71 11.36 8.63
C THR A 35 18.22 11.28 8.76
N GLU A 36 19.01 11.96 7.90
CA GLU A 36 20.47 12.01 8.02
C GLU A 36 21.00 13.22 8.81
N LYS A 37 20.14 14.14 9.27
CA LYS A 37 20.55 15.18 10.23
C LYS A 37 20.65 14.59 11.65
N ASP A 38 21.68 13.78 11.86
CA ASP A 38 22.13 13.39 13.18
C ASP A 38 22.91 14.57 13.79
N GLY A 39 22.35 15.18 14.84
CA GLY A 39 23.04 16.19 15.65
C GLY A 39 22.28 17.51 15.82
N GLY A 40 21.38 17.55 16.81
CA GLY A 40 20.96 18.79 17.48
C GLY A 40 20.13 19.77 16.66
N SER A 41 18.89 19.42 16.31
CA SER A 41 17.93 20.43 15.83
C SER A 41 17.50 21.34 16.98
N SER A 42 17.62 22.65 16.76
CA SER A 42 17.13 23.67 17.70
C SER A 42 15.62 23.59 17.85
N GLU A 43 15.06 24.09 18.98
CA GLU A 43 13.60 24.11 19.19
C GLU A 43 12.85 24.85 18.06
N GLN A 44 13.47 25.88 17.50
CA GLN A 44 12.96 26.63 16.35
C GLN A 44 12.91 25.80 15.05
N GLU A 45 13.87 24.89 14.82
CA GLU A 45 13.84 23.99 13.67
C GLU A 45 12.76 22.91 13.81
N ARG A 46 12.50 22.43 15.04
CA ARG A 46 11.42 21.47 15.30
C ARG A 46 10.03 22.07 15.15
N GLU A 47 9.85 23.33 15.55
CA GLU A 47 8.60 24.05 15.30
C GLU A 47 8.39 24.35 13.82
N LYS A 48 9.45 24.69 13.09
CA LYS A 48 9.40 24.88 11.64
C LYS A 48 9.10 23.57 10.90
N ASP A 49 9.69 22.46 11.34
CA ASP A 49 9.42 21.11 10.80
C ASP A 49 7.98 20.68 11.05
N LYS A 50 7.39 20.96 12.22
CA LYS A 50 5.95 20.73 12.48
C LYS A 50 5.05 21.57 11.58
N LYS A 51 5.47 22.80 11.23
CA LYS A 51 4.72 23.71 10.36
C LYS A 51 4.69 23.27 8.90
N ASP A 52 5.63 22.42 8.50
CA ASP A 52 5.72 21.84 7.16
C ASP A 52 4.98 20.49 7.03
N GLU A 53 4.45 19.93 8.11
CA GLU A 53 3.68 18.68 8.06
C GLU A 53 2.31 18.90 7.39
N TYR A 54 1.90 17.95 6.56
CA TYR A 54 0.60 17.99 5.89
C TYR A 54 0.00 16.61 5.70
N ILE A 55 -1.33 16.61 5.68
CA ILE A 55 -2.19 15.46 5.40
C ILE A 55 -2.57 15.51 3.93
N VAL A 56 -2.58 14.36 3.26
CA VAL A 56 -3.09 14.23 1.90
C VAL A 56 -4.43 13.51 1.92
N VAL A 57 -5.43 14.07 1.23
CA VAL A 57 -6.73 13.45 1.00
C VAL A 57 -6.86 13.13 -0.48
N PHE A 58 -7.16 11.88 -0.81
CA PHE A 58 -7.53 11.51 -2.18
C PHE A 58 -8.97 11.90 -2.46
N SER A 59 -9.14 12.82 -3.40
CA SER A 59 -10.43 13.18 -3.98
C SER A 59 -10.74 12.32 -5.20
N ARG A 60 -12.03 12.19 -5.49
CA ARG A 60 -12.60 11.41 -6.60
C ARG A 60 -13.73 12.23 -7.20
N SER A 61 -13.95 12.09 -8.51
CA SER A 61 -15.04 12.80 -9.21
C SER A 61 -16.05 11.87 -9.89
N THR A 62 -15.79 10.57 -9.91
CA THR A 62 -16.59 9.59 -10.68
C THR A 62 -17.33 8.58 -9.80
N THR A 63 -16.63 7.92 -8.87
CA THR A 63 -17.18 6.84 -8.04
C THR A 63 -16.53 6.83 -6.66
N ARG A 64 -17.24 6.34 -5.64
CA ARG A 64 -16.76 6.30 -4.25
C ARG A 64 -16.42 7.69 -3.73
N LEU A 65 -17.33 8.62 -3.95
CA LEU A 65 -17.16 10.01 -3.54
C LEU A 65 -17.26 10.12 -2.02
N ILE A 66 -16.47 11.04 -1.45
CA ILE A 66 -16.69 11.56 -0.10
C ILE A 66 -17.61 12.77 -0.26
N LEU A 67 -18.88 12.63 0.12
CA LEU A 67 -19.91 13.63 -0.19
C LEU A 67 -19.71 14.96 0.56
N ASN A 68 -19.12 14.90 1.76
CA ASN A 68 -18.76 16.04 2.60
C ASN A 68 -17.24 16.25 2.67
N GLU A 69 -16.54 16.13 1.54
CA GLU A 69 -15.07 16.23 1.48
C GLU A 69 -14.53 17.52 2.11
N ALA A 70 -15.18 18.67 1.88
CA ALA A 70 -14.77 19.93 2.48
C ALA A 70 -14.85 19.93 4.02
N GLU A 71 -15.88 19.29 4.58
CA GLU A 71 -16.03 19.14 6.04
C GLU A 71 -14.94 18.24 6.60
N LEU A 72 -14.67 17.12 5.94
CA LEU A 72 -13.58 16.21 6.29
C LEU A 72 -12.21 16.90 6.30
N ILE A 73 -11.92 17.69 5.25
CA ILE A 73 -10.69 18.48 5.13
C ILE A 73 -10.56 19.47 6.29
N MET A 74 -11.62 20.22 6.60
CA MET A 74 -11.61 21.17 7.71
C MET A 74 -11.42 20.48 9.06
N ALA A 75 -12.11 19.36 9.28
CA ALA A 75 -12.00 18.58 10.51
C ALA A 75 -10.57 18.04 10.72
N LEU A 76 -9.95 17.49 9.67
CA LEU A 76 -8.56 17.04 9.71
C LEU A 76 -7.59 18.19 9.99
N ALA A 77 -7.77 19.33 9.32
CA ALA A 77 -6.91 20.49 9.50
C ALA A 77 -6.98 21.03 10.94
N GLN A 78 -8.19 21.09 11.51
CA GLN A 78 -8.43 21.56 12.87
C GLN A 78 -7.92 20.57 13.92
N GLU A 79 -8.20 19.27 13.77
CA GLU A 79 -7.80 18.26 14.75
C GLU A 79 -6.28 18.13 14.85
N PHE A 80 -5.57 18.12 13.72
CA PHE A 80 -4.13 17.90 13.69
C PHE A 80 -3.30 19.18 13.61
N GLN A 81 -3.92 20.34 13.40
CA GLN A 81 -3.23 21.62 13.17
C GLN A 81 -2.22 21.53 12.01
N MET A 82 -2.55 20.75 10.99
CA MET A 82 -1.74 20.52 9.79
C MET A 82 -2.43 21.07 8.56
N ARG A 83 -1.66 21.43 7.53
CA ARG A 83 -2.25 21.71 6.22
C ARG A 83 -2.81 20.41 5.65
N VAL A 84 -3.94 20.51 4.95
CA VAL A 84 -4.53 19.39 4.23
C VAL A 84 -4.45 19.70 2.74
N VAL A 85 -3.93 18.76 1.96
CA VAL A 85 -3.74 18.88 0.51
C VAL A 85 -4.58 17.79 -0.17
N THR A 86 -5.37 18.17 -1.17
CA THR A 86 -6.13 17.23 -1.98
C THR A 86 -5.37 16.81 -3.23
N VAL A 87 -5.53 15.54 -3.60
CA VAL A 87 -4.98 14.98 -4.84
C VAL A 87 -6.05 14.14 -5.54
N SER A 88 -6.09 14.15 -6.86
CA SER A 88 -7.04 13.38 -7.67
C SER A 88 -6.31 12.77 -8.87
N LEU A 89 -6.56 11.48 -9.13
CA LEU A 89 -6.02 10.79 -10.30
C LEU A 89 -6.70 11.26 -11.60
N GLU A 90 -7.90 11.82 -11.50
CA GLU A 90 -8.66 12.38 -12.62
C GLU A 90 -8.16 13.76 -13.04
N GLU A 91 -7.57 14.53 -12.12
CA GLU A 91 -7.15 15.92 -12.36
C GLU A 91 -5.63 16.09 -12.45
N GLN A 92 -4.85 15.25 -11.77
CA GLN A 92 -3.41 15.43 -11.61
C GLN A 92 -2.63 14.27 -12.22
N SER A 93 -1.43 14.56 -12.73
CA SER A 93 -0.53 13.52 -13.21
C SER A 93 -0.04 12.63 -12.07
N PHE A 94 0.21 11.35 -12.36
CA PHE A 94 0.73 10.42 -11.35
C PHE A 94 2.04 10.90 -10.69
N PRO A 95 3.07 11.40 -11.43
CA PRO A 95 4.26 11.98 -10.81
C PRO A 95 3.96 13.15 -9.87
N SER A 96 3.04 14.04 -10.23
CA SER A 96 2.64 15.17 -9.37
C SER A 96 2.02 14.68 -8.05
N ILE A 97 1.17 13.65 -8.12
CA ILE A 97 0.58 13.03 -6.93
C ILE A 97 1.66 12.39 -6.06
N ILE A 98 2.60 11.64 -6.66
CA ILE A 98 3.70 11.01 -5.91
C ILE A 98 4.60 12.06 -5.25
N GLN A 99 4.86 13.18 -5.93
CA GLN A 99 5.62 14.29 -5.36
C GLN A 99 4.97 14.80 -4.06
N VAL A 100 3.63 14.96 -4.05
CA VAL A 100 2.88 15.39 -2.86
C VAL A 100 2.85 14.28 -1.79
N ILE A 101 2.56 13.03 -2.15
CA ILE A 101 2.47 11.92 -1.19
C ILE A 101 3.82 11.63 -0.53
N SER A 102 4.93 11.76 -1.25
CA SER A 102 6.27 11.41 -0.75
C SER A 102 6.73 12.20 0.49
N GLY A 103 6.12 13.37 0.76
CA GLY A 103 6.37 14.22 1.92
C GLY A 103 5.24 14.24 2.96
N ALA A 104 4.13 13.53 2.74
CA ALA A 104 2.95 13.58 3.60
C ALA A 104 3.16 12.80 4.92
N THR A 105 2.60 13.31 6.02
CA THR A 105 2.60 12.60 7.31
C THR A 105 1.41 11.65 7.46
N MET A 106 0.34 11.90 6.69
CA MET A 106 -0.86 11.08 6.66
C MET A 106 -1.47 11.07 5.26
N LEU A 107 -1.95 9.91 4.83
CA LEU A 107 -2.73 9.72 3.61
C LEU A 107 -4.13 9.21 3.96
N VAL A 108 -5.16 9.94 3.58
CA VAL A 108 -6.57 9.61 3.81
C VAL A 108 -7.24 9.34 2.48
N SER A 109 -7.93 8.20 2.34
CA SER A 109 -8.60 7.84 1.08
C SER A 109 -9.71 6.83 1.29
N MET A 110 -10.77 6.95 0.49
CA MET A 110 -11.70 5.83 0.24
C MET A 110 -10.93 4.62 -0.32
N HIS A 111 -11.34 3.42 0.11
CA HIS A 111 -10.80 2.14 -0.36
C HIS A 111 -10.78 2.11 -1.89
N GLY A 112 -9.62 1.84 -2.48
CA GLY A 112 -9.46 1.75 -3.93
C GLY A 112 -8.00 1.62 -4.35
N ALA A 113 -7.78 1.30 -5.62
CA ALA A 113 -6.45 1.02 -6.19
C ALA A 113 -5.42 2.14 -5.92
N GLN A 114 -5.86 3.40 -5.83
CA GLN A 114 -5.00 4.56 -5.60
C GLN A 114 -4.23 4.50 -4.27
N LEU A 115 -4.73 3.77 -3.26
CA LEU A 115 -4.02 3.58 -1.99
C LEU A 115 -2.71 2.80 -2.13
N ILE A 116 -2.42 2.18 -3.29
CA ILE A 116 -1.09 1.62 -3.57
C ILE A 116 0.01 2.69 -3.50
N THR A 117 -0.34 3.95 -3.75
CA THR A 117 0.58 5.09 -3.61
C THR A 117 1.09 5.30 -2.18
N SER A 118 0.46 4.67 -1.18
CA SER A 118 0.99 4.62 0.19
C SER A 118 2.41 4.06 0.28
N MET A 119 2.87 3.26 -0.71
CA MET A 119 4.26 2.77 -0.74
C MET A 119 5.31 3.90 -0.86
N PHE A 120 4.90 5.08 -1.35
CA PHE A 120 5.77 6.26 -1.46
C PHE A 120 5.80 7.11 -0.20
N LEU A 121 4.94 6.84 0.79
CA LEU A 121 4.91 7.59 2.04
C LEU A 121 6.23 7.47 2.82
N PRO A 122 6.61 8.52 3.56
CA PRO A 122 7.76 8.45 4.45
C PRO A 122 7.53 7.46 5.59
N ARG A 123 8.64 6.97 6.16
CA ARG A 123 8.57 6.12 7.36
C ARG A 123 7.95 6.90 8.51
N GLY A 124 7.09 6.26 9.28
CA GLY A 124 6.32 6.88 10.35
C GLY A 124 5.04 7.56 9.89
N ALA A 125 4.75 7.63 8.58
CA ALA A 125 3.48 8.16 8.09
C ALA A 125 2.31 7.22 8.41
N THR A 126 1.11 7.77 8.42
CA THR A 126 -0.14 7.04 8.67
C THR A 126 -0.95 6.90 7.38
N VAL A 127 -1.45 5.70 7.10
CA VAL A 127 -2.46 5.43 6.07
C VAL A 127 -3.82 5.29 6.75
N VAL A 128 -4.79 6.09 6.34
CA VAL A 128 -6.18 6.08 6.80
C VAL A 128 -7.04 5.64 5.64
N GLU A 129 -7.61 4.46 5.76
CA GLU A 129 -8.44 3.84 4.73
C GLU A 129 -9.91 3.89 5.13
N LEU A 130 -10.75 4.49 4.30
CA LEU A 130 -12.19 4.61 4.51
C LEU A 130 -12.93 3.54 3.70
N PHE A 131 -13.86 2.84 4.35
CA PHE A 131 -14.68 1.81 3.72
C PHE A 131 -16.16 2.25 3.67
N PRO A 132 -16.84 2.07 2.52
CA PRO A 132 -18.28 2.28 2.43
C PRO A 132 -19.08 1.37 3.36
N PHE A 133 -20.39 1.63 3.44
CA PHE A 133 -21.31 0.79 4.19
C PHE A 133 -21.31 -0.66 3.69
N ALA A 134 -21.59 -1.61 4.59
CA ALA A 134 -21.56 -3.05 4.36
C ALA A 134 -20.19 -3.66 3.93
N VAL A 135 -19.14 -2.85 3.73
CA VAL A 135 -17.81 -3.35 3.38
C VAL A 135 -16.97 -3.57 4.64
N ASN A 136 -16.58 -4.81 4.89
CA ASN A 136 -15.81 -5.19 6.07
C ASN A 136 -14.28 -4.98 5.88
N PRO A 137 -13.62 -4.07 6.62
CA PRO A 137 -12.19 -3.79 6.50
C PRO A 137 -11.29 -5.01 6.71
N GLU A 138 -11.71 -6.01 7.50
CA GLU A 138 -10.92 -7.21 7.79
C GLU A 138 -10.92 -8.23 6.64
N GLN A 139 -11.79 -8.06 5.65
CA GLN A 139 -11.87 -8.93 4.48
C GLN A 139 -11.14 -8.38 3.24
N TYR A 140 -10.88 -7.07 3.20
CA TYR A 140 -10.25 -6.39 2.06
C TYR A 140 -9.01 -5.62 2.53
N THR A 141 -7.94 -6.37 2.79
CA THR A 141 -6.76 -5.89 3.53
C THR A 141 -5.47 -5.71 2.72
N PRO A 142 -5.46 -5.39 1.40
CA PRO A 142 -4.20 -5.27 0.66
C PRO A 142 -3.30 -4.17 1.23
N TYR A 143 -3.87 -3.04 1.68
CA TYR A 143 -3.10 -1.93 2.23
C TYR A 143 -2.72 -2.11 3.71
N LYS A 144 -3.59 -2.75 4.51
CA LYS A 144 -3.22 -3.24 5.84
C LYS A 144 -2.04 -4.23 5.75
N THR A 145 -2.06 -5.12 4.76
CA THR A 145 -0.96 -6.06 4.49
C THR A 145 0.30 -5.29 4.11
N LEU A 146 0.23 -4.38 3.12
CA LEU A 146 1.36 -3.56 2.68
C LEU A 146 2.01 -2.83 3.87
N THR A 147 1.23 -2.06 4.63
CA THR A 147 1.73 -1.27 5.77
C THR A 147 2.32 -2.13 6.88
N SER A 148 1.84 -3.37 7.05
CA SER A 148 2.32 -4.31 8.06
C SER A 148 3.58 -5.08 7.64
N LEU A 149 4.05 -4.95 6.39
CA LEU A 149 5.27 -5.62 5.95
C LEU A 149 6.50 -5.13 6.75
N PRO A 150 7.36 -6.04 7.24
CA PRO A 150 8.56 -5.66 7.98
C PRO A 150 9.45 -4.69 7.20
N GLY A 151 9.70 -3.50 7.77
CA GLY A 151 10.50 -2.43 7.15
C GLY A 151 9.71 -1.42 6.31
N MET A 152 8.40 -1.60 6.13
CA MET A 152 7.57 -0.51 5.57
C MET A 152 7.47 0.67 6.54
N ASP A 153 7.42 0.39 7.85
CA ASP A 153 7.34 1.39 8.92
C ASP A 153 6.21 2.41 8.66
N LEU A 154 5.03 1.93 8.29
CA LEU A 154 3.82 2.73 8.14
C LEU A 154 2.82 2.35 9.22
N HIS A 155 2.03 3.33 9.68
CA HIS A 155 0.90 3.07 10.56
C HIS A 155 -0.39 2.94 9.72
N TYR A 156 -1.30 2.06 10.12
CA TYR A 156 -2.54 1.82 9.40
C TYR A 156 -3.75 2.01 10.31
N ILE A 157 -4.75 2.73 9.81
CA ILE A 157 -6.04 2.94 10.45
C ILE A 157 -7.12 2.69 9.40
N SER A 158 -8.14 1.93 9.75
CA SER A 158 -9.34 1.76 8.92
C SER A 158 -10.56 2.36 9.60
N TRP A 159 -11.34 3.13 8.85
CA TRP A 159 -12.66 3.61 9.25
C TRP A 159 -13.71 3.00 8.31
N ARG A 160 -14.86 2.59 8.85
CA ARG A 160 -15.98 2.03 8.08
C ARG A 160 -17.21 2.87 8.32
N ASN A 161 -17.93 3.22 7.27
CA ASN A 161 -19.27 3.77 7.43
C ASN A 161 -20.20 2.69 8.01
N SER A 162 -20.70 2.92 9.22
CA SER A 162 -21.67 2.04 9.89
C SER A 162 -23.11 2.49 9.70
N MET A 163 -23.35 3.66 9.10
CA MET A 163 -24.66 4.27 8.94
C MET A 163 -25.14 4.14 7.49
N GLU A 164 -26.26 3.45 7.29
CA GLU A 164 -26.83 3.23 5.96
C GLU A 164 -27.34 4.56 5.36
N GLU A 165 -27.91 5.43 6.20
CA GLU A 165 -28.35 6.77 5.85
C GLU A 165 -27.24 7.67 5.28
N ASN A 166 -25.98 7.37 5.60
CA ASN A 166 -24.80 8.07 5.11
C ASN A 166 -24.28 7.50 3.78
N THR A 167 -25.10 6.74 3.06
CA THR A 167 -24.73 6.02 1.85
C THR A 167 -25.58 6.45 0.67
N VAL A 168 -24.94 6.77 -0.46
CA VAL A 168 -25.63 6.99 -1.74
C VAL A 168 -25.25 5.87 -2.71
N THR A 169 -26.27 5.13 -3.13
CA THR A 169 -26.13 4.00 -4.06
C THR A 169 -26.53 4.38 -5.47
N HIS A 170 -26.06 3.62 -6.47
CA HIS A 170 -26.24 3.94 -7.90
C HIS A 170 -26.66 2.70 -8.70
N PRO A 171 -27.86 2.14 -8.46
CA PRO A 171 -28.28 0.87 -9.05
C PRO A 171 -28.40 0.90 -10.59
N ASP A 172 -28.54 2.10 -11.18
CA ASP A 172 -28.72 2.31 -12.61
C ASP A 172 -27.41 2.50 -13.40
N ARG A 173 -26.25 2.53 -12.72
CA ARG A 173 -24.94 2.61 -13.39
C ARG A 173 -24.64 1.33 -14.19
N SER A 174 -23.53 1.33 -14.94
CA SER A 174 -23.06 0.08 -15.54
C SER A 174 -22.68 -0.93 -14.44
N TRP A 175 -22.74 -2.22 -14.76
CA TRP A 175 -22.41 -3.29 -13.81
C TRP A 175 -20.96 -3.18 -13.28
N GLU A 176 -20.04 -2.66 -14.09
CA GLU A 176 -18.63 -2.41 -13.72
C GLU A 176 -18.48 -1.33 -12.64
N GLN A 177 -19.48 -0.46 -12.51
CA GLN A 177 -19.55 0.63 -11.54
C GLN A 177 -20.59 0.36 -10.44
N GLY A 178 -20.97 -0.91 -10.25
CA GLY A 178 -21.86 -1.33 -9.17
C GLY A 178 -23.36 -1.26 -9.48
N GLY A 179 -23.75 -0.96 -10.72
CA GLY A 179 -25.16 -1.01 -11.09
C GLY A 179 -25.72 -2.43 -11.12
N ILE A 180 -26.96 -2.59 -10.67
CA ILE A 180 -27.63 -3.88 -10.50
C ILE A 180 -28.90 -4.02 -11.35
N ALA A 181 -29.26 -3.01 -12.15
CA ALA A 181 -30.45 -3.02 -13.00
C ALA A 181 -30.52 -4.20 -13.99
N HIS A 182 -29.36 -4.79 -14.33
CA HIS A 182 -29.24 -5.95 -15.23
C HIS A 182 -29.58 -7.30 -14.56
N LEU A 183 -29.75 -7.34 -13.23
CA LEU A 183 -30.06 -8.55 -12.48
C LEU A 183 -31.57 -8.77 -12.34
N GLU A 184 -31.97 -9.99 -12.00
CA GLU A 184 -33.36 -10.29 -11.63
C GLU A 184 -33.80 -9.47 -10.42
N LYS A 185 -35.09 -9.09 -10.37
CA LYS A 185 -35.63 -8.23 -9.31
C LYS A 185 -35.40 -8.80 -7.91
N GLU A 186 -35.51 -10.11 -7.75
CA GLU A 186 -35.28 -10.79 -6.47
C GLU A 186 -33.85 -10.61 -5.97
N GLU A 187 -32.87 -10.73 -6.88
CA GLU A 187 -31.46 -10.53 -6.55
C GLU A 187 -31.16 -9.05 -6.26
N GLN A 188 -31.78 -8.12 -6.99
CA GLN A 188 -31.66 -6.70 -6.68
C GLN A 188 -32.16 -6.39 -5.27
N GLN A 189 -33.33 -6.90 -4.88
CA GLN A 189 -33.88 -6.70 -3.53
C GLN A 189 -33.00 -7.34 -2.46
N ARG A 190 -32.45 -8.53 -2.72
CA ARG A 190 -31.49 -9.18 -1.82
C ARG A 190 -30.24 -8.32 -1.59
N ILE A 191 -29.67 -7.78 -2.66
CA ILE A 191 -28.48 -6.92 -2.60
C ILE A 191 -28.80 -5.62 -1.86
N LEU A 192 -29.94 -4.98 -2.14
CA LEU A 192 -30.36 -3.74 -1.50
C LEU A 192 -30.54 -3.92 0.02
N ALA A 193 -31.10 -5.04 0.45
CA ALA A 193 -31.33 -5.35 1.86
C ALA A 193 -30.07 -5.81 2.62
N SER A 194 -28.93 -6.01 1.96
CA SER A 194 -27.74 -6.55 2.62
C SER A 194 -27.01 -5.52 3.50
N THR A 195 -26.49 -5.95 4.64
CA THR A 195 -25.78 -5.06 5.59
C THR A 195 -24.30 -5.44 5.79
N ASP A 196 -23.87 -6.55 5.19
CA ASP A 196 -22.47 -6.96 5.11
C ASP A 196 -22.26 -7.78 3.84
N VAL A 197 -21.15 -7.55 3.13
CA VAL A 197 -20.80 -8.33 1.94
C VAL A 197 -20.13 -9.63 2.37
N PRO A 198 -20.70 -10.81 2.04
CA PRO A 198 -20.07 -12.08 2.35
C PRO A 198 -18.74 -12.27 1.60
N ARG A 199 -17.89 -13.16 2.13
CA ARG A 199 -16.68 -13.57 1.43
C ARG A 199 -17.03 -14.13 0.05
N HIS A 200 -16.34 -13.63 -0.95
CA HIS A 200 -16.57 -13.98 -2.35
C HIS A 200 -15.24 -14.03 -3.11
N LEU A 201 -15.25 -14.66 -4.28
CA LEU A 201 -14.13 -14.56 -5.20
C LEU A 201 -14.17 -13.21 -5.91
N CYS A 202 -13.04 -12.51 -5.88
CA CYS A 202 -12.96 -11.13 -6.35
C CYS A 202 -13.55 -10.90 -7.74
N CYS A 203 -14.04 -9.66 -7.85
CA CYS A 203 -13.97 -8.76 -9.00
C CYS A 203 -15.23 -8.74 -9.88
N ARG A 204 -16.10 -9.75 -9.75
CA ARG A 204 -17.36 -9.80 -10.53
C ARG A 204 -18.58 -10.13 -9.69
N ASN A 205 -18.46 -10.14 -8.37
CA ASN A 205 -19.60 -10.34 -7.49
C ASN A 205 -20.47 -9.05 -7.50
N PRO A 206 -21.76 -9.13 -7.87
CA PRO A 206 -22.59 -7.93 -8.04
C PRO A 206 -22.87 -7.20 -6.72
N GLU A 207 -23.06 -7.94 -5.62
CA GLU A 207 -23.26 -7.36 -4.29
C GLU A 207 -22.03 -6.57 -3.82
N TRP A 208 -20.85 -7.15 -4.02
CA TRP A 208 -19.57 -6.46 -3.77
C TRP A 208 -19.45 -5.18 -4.58
N LEU A 209 -19.69 -5.25 -5.88
CA LEU A 209 -19.58 -4.08 -6.76
C LEU A 209 -20.60 -3.00 -6.34
N PHE A 210 -21.83 -3.40 -6.02
CA PHE A 210 -22.86 -2.51 -5.52
C PHE A 210 -22.45 -1.80 -4.22
N ARG A 211 -21.88 -2.53 -3.25
CA ARG A 211 -21.46 -1.96 -1.95
C ARG A 211 -20.17 -1.16 -2.03
N ILE A 212 -19.18 -1.60 -2.82
CA ILE A 212 -17.89 -0.91 -2.87
C ILE A 212 -17.96 0.39 -3.67
N TYR A 213 -18.85 0.53 -4.66
CA TYR A 213 -18.96 1.73 -5.50
C TYR A 213 -19.92 2.81 -4.97
N GLN A 214 -20.43 2.63 -3.76
CA GLN A 214 -21.28 3.60 -3.09
C GLN A 214 -20.49 4.87 -2.77
N ASP A 215 -21.18 6.01 -2.83
CA ASP A 215 -20.65 7.27 -2.31
C ASP A 215 -21.02 7.36 -0.82
N THR A 216 -20.17 8.03 -0.05
CA THR A 216 -20.23 8.02 1.42
C THR A 216 -20.24 9.44 1.97
N LEU A 217 -21.21 9.74 2.81
CA LEU A 217 -21.17 10.87 3.73
C LEU A 217 -20.38 10.44 4.97
N VAL A 218 -19.22 11.02 5.20
CA VAL A 218 -18.36 10.63 6.32
C VAL A 218 -18.90 11.23 7.60
N ASP A 219 -19.20 10.39 8.58
CA ASP A 219 -19.52 10.87 9.92
C ASP A 219 -18.24 11.38 10.60
N ILE A 220 -18.09 12.70 10.64
CA ILE A 220 -16.89 13.36 11.13
C ILE A 220 -16.58 13.00 12.59
N PRO A 221 -17.55 12.98 13.54
CA PRO A 221 -17.28 12.59 14.92
C PRO A 221 -16.72 11.16 15.04
N SER A 222 -17.38 10.16 14.44
CA SER A 222 -16.92 8.76 14.42
C SER A 222 -15.56 8.62 13.75
N PHE A 223 -15.35 9.34 12.64
CA PHE A 223 -14.09 9.33 11.92
C PHE A 223 -12.94 9.86 12.78
N LEU A 224 -13.11 11.02 13.44
CA LEU A 224 -12.09 11.60 14.30
C LEU A 224 -11.83 10.74 15.55
N GLU A 225 -12.85 10.12 16.13
CA GLU A 225 -12.70 9.18 17.24
C GLU A 225 -11.83 7.98 16.82
N THR A 226 -12.14 7.37 15.67
CA THR A 226 -11.37 6.26 15.10
C THR A 226 -9.92 6.66 14.84
N LEU A 227 -9.69 7.87 14.33
CA LEU A 227 -8.34 8.41 14.14
C LEU A 227 -7.60 8.61 15.46
N LYS A 228 -8.24 9.18 16.48
CA LYS A 228 -7.63 9.39 17.80
C LYS A 228 -7.19 8.07 18.41
N ASP A 229 -8.05 7.06 18.38
CA ASP A 229 -7.74 5.74 18.94
C ASP A 229 -6.68 5.01 18.10
N GLY A 230 -6.81 5.08 16.79
CA GLY A 230 -5.80 4.57 15.88
C GLY A 230 -4.44 5.21 16.12
N MET A 231 -4.37 6.53 16.35
CA MET A 231 -3.13 7.24 16.61
C MET A 231 -2.54 6.97 18.01
N ARG A 232 -3.35 6.64 19.02
CA ARG A 232 -2.85 6.16 20.33
C ARG A 232 -2.13 4.81 20.21
N SER A 233 -2.60 3.96 19.29
CA SER A 233 -1.97 2.66 19.01
C SER A 233 -0.68 2.76 18.19
N LYS A 234 -0.37 3.96 17.67
CA LYS A 234 0.88 4.28 16.98
C LYS A 234 2.02 4.25 17.99
N GLY A 235 2.44 3.05 18.38
CA GLY A 235 3.62 2.84 19.20
C GLY A 235 4.83 3.50 18.55
N ASN A 236 5.89 3.74 19.33
CA ASN A 236 7.17 4.16 18.76
C ASN A 236 7.60 3.10 17.76
N LEU A 237 7.33 3.32 16.47
CA LEU A 237 7.90 2.58 15.35
C LEU A 237 9.40 2.72 15.54
N LYS A 238 9.99 1.76 16.26
CA LYS A 238 11.41 1.75 16.58
C LYS A 238 12.09 1.90 15.23
N LYS A 239 13.01 2.86 15.10
CA LYS A 239 13.84 3.04 13.91
C LYS A 239 14.40 1.68 13.54
N THR A 240 13.73 0.95 12.65
CA THR A 240 14.18 -0.37 12.26
C THR A 240 15.38 -0.08 11.41
N LYS A 241 16.58 -0.29 11.97
CA LYS A 241 17.86 -0.18 11.25
C LYS A 241 17.62 -0.79 9.89
N ILE A 242 17.83 0.00 8.84
CA ILE A 242 17.64 -0.41 7.45
C ILE A 242 18.38 -1.73 7.31
N ALA A 243 17.65 -2.84 7.34
CA ALA A 243 18.20 -4.11 6.95
C ALA A 243 18.25 -3.97 5.44
N SER A 244 19.35 -3.43 4.93
CA SER A 244 19.67 -3.51 3.52
C SER A 244 19.60 -5.00 3.20
N THR A 245 18.53 -5.43 2.52
CA THR A 245 18.46 -6.76 1.96
C THR A 245 19.47 -6.75 0.83
N VAL A 246 20.74 -6.96 1.18
CA VAL A 246 21.80 -7.14 0.20
C VAL A 246 21.48 -8.50 -0.44
N HIS A 247 21.24 -8.51 -1.74
CA HIS A 247 21.09 -9.78 -2.46
C HIS A 247 22.48 -10.30 -2.81
N PRO A 248 22.68 -11.63 -2.94
CA PRO A 248 23.93 -12.15 -3.50
C PRO A 248 24.21 -11.47 -4.84
N GLY A 249 25.44 -11.00 -5.01
CA GLY A 249 25.90 -10.46 -6.27
C GLY A 249 25.77 -11.51 -7.37
N ARG A 250 25.64 -11.05 -8.62
CA ARG A 250 25.60 -11.94 -9.79
C ARG A 250 26.82 -12.86 -9.78
N VAL A 251 26.59 -14.16 -10.00
CA VAL A 251 27.65 -15.15 -10.21
C VAL A 251 28.46 -14.77 -11.45
N ARG A 252 29.79 -14.76 -11.31
CA ARG A 252 30.75 -14.42 -12.39
C ARG A 252 31.68 -15.60 -12.64
N GLU A 253 32.35 -15.57 -13.79
CA GLU A 253 33.39 -16.55 -14.15
C GLU A 253 32.88 -18.00 -14.05
N ALA A 254 31.70 -18.27 -14.60
CA ALA A 254 31.15 -19.61 -14.66
C ALA A 254 31.99 -20.46 -15.63
N HIS A 255 32.57 -21.54 -15.12
CA HIS A 255 33.32 -22.52 -15.88
C HIS A 255 32.57 -23.84 -15.89
N CYS A 256 32.55 -24.46 -17.07
CA CYS A 256 31.91 -25.74 -17.32
C CYS A 256 32.94 -26.67 -17.95
N GLN A 257 33.16 -27.83 -17.34
CA GLN A 257 34.08 -28.84 -17.83
C GLN A 257 33.36 -30.18 -17.92
N THR A 258 33.48 -30.82 -19.07
CA THR A 258 32.99 -32.17 -19.31
C THR A 258 34.16 -33.14 -19.39
N SER A 259 34.03 -34.27 -18.73
CA SER A 259 34.99 -35.37 -18.86
C SER A 259 34.24 -36.68 -18.98
N VAL A 260 34.58 -37.49 -19.98
CA VAL A 260 34.05 -38.85 -20.11
C VAL A 260 34.97 -39.76 -19.31
N GLN A 261 34.43 -40.36 -18.24
CA GLN A 261 35.23 -41.22 -17.35
C GLN A 261 35.20 -42.67 -17.82
N THR A 262 34.09 -43.12 -18.37
CA THR A 262 33.92 -44.45 -18.98
C THR A 262 32.94 -44.35 -20.17
N PRO A 263 32.81 -45.39 -21.02
CA PRO A 263 31.80 -45.40 -22.10
C PRO A 263 30.34 -45.23 -21.63
N LYS A 264 30.08 -45.31 -20.31
CA LYS A 264 28.75 -45.18 -19.71
C LYS A 264 28.64 -44.04 -18.68
N GLU A 265 29.72 -43.31 -18.42
CA GLU A 265 29.73 -42.23 -17.42
C GLU A 265 30.39 -40.97 -17.98
N ALA A 266 29.59 -39.90 -18.05
CA ALA A 266 30.07 -38.56 -18.28
C ALA A 266 29.94 -37.75 -16.99
N LYS A 267 30.99 -36.99 -16.67
CA LYS A 267 31.00 -36.06 -15.54
C LYS A 267 30.95 -34.64 -16.07
N LEU A 268 29.99 -33.87 -15.56
CA LEU A 268 29.90 -32.43 -15.73
C LEU A 268 30.36 -31.76 -14.44
N THR A 269 31.41 -30.94 -14.53
CA THR A 269 31.88 -30.12 -13.40
C THR A 269 31.58 -28.66 -13.71
N VAL A 270 30.79 -28.03 -12.85
CA VAL A 270 30.44 -26.61 -12.94
C VAL A 270 31.06 -25.89 -11.74
N SER A 271 31.72 -24.76 -12.00
CA SER A 271 32.32 -23.93 -10.96
C SER A 271 32.17 -22.44 -11.30
N TRP A 272 32.25 -21.57 -10.30
CA TRP A 272 32.12 -20.12 -10.48
C TRP A 272 32.78 -19.35 -9.34
N GLN A 273 32.97 -18.05 -9.55
CA GLN A 273 33.45 -17.16 -8.50
C GLN A 273 32.33 -16.87 -7.50
N ILE A 274 32.62 -17.07 -6.20
CA ILE A 274 31.67 -16.77 -5.12
C ILE A 274 31.34 -15.28 -5.13
N PRO A 275 30.05 -14.88 -5.08
CA PRO A 275 29.65 -13.48 -5.02
C PRO A 275 30.35 -12.73 -3.88
N TRP A 276 30.99 -11.60 -4.21
CA TRP A 276 31.84 -10.85 -3.29
C TRP A 276 31.11 -10.39 -2.01
N ASN A 277 29.80 -10.16 -2.11
CA ASN A 277 28.99 -9.65 -1.01
C ASN A 277 28.33 -10.74 -0.16
N LEU A 278 28.57 -12.02 -0.47
CA LEU A 278 27.94 -13.14 0.23
C LEU A 278 28.25 -13.12 1.74
N LYS A 279 29.48 -12.74 2.10
CA LYS A 279 29.94 -12.57 3.48
C LYS A 279 29.24 -11.47 4.27
N TYR A 280 28.55 -10.56 3.59
CA TYR A 280 27.79 -9.47 4.22
C TYR A 280 26.30 -9.81 4.34
N LEU A 281 25.87 -10.96 3.80
CA LEU A 281 24.48 -11.40 3.86
C LEU A 281 24.22 -12.14 5.17
N LYS A 282 23.13 -11.79 5.85
CA LYS A 282 22.66 -12.51 7.03
C LYS A 282 21.79 -13.70 6.62
N VAL A 283 22.38 -14.69 5.97
CA VAL A 283 21.70 -15.91 5.49
C VAL A 283 22.29 -17.15 6.16
N ARG A 284 21.44 -18.12 6.51
CA ARG A 284 21.87 -19.40 7.10
C ARG A 284 22.36 -20.40 6.06
N GLU A 285 21.80 -20.34 4.85
CA GLU A 285 22.09 -21.25 3.75
C GLU A 285 22.03 -20.48 2.43
N VAL A 286 22.88 -20.84 1.48
CA VAL A 286 22.94 -20.27 0.14
C VAL A 286 22.79 -21.42 -0.86
N LYS A 287 21.75 -21.37 -1.69
CA LYS A 287 21.49 -22.39 -2.71
C LYS A 287 21.74 -21.79 -4.09
N TYR A 288 22.34 -22.59 -4.96
CA TYR A 288 22.55 -22.25 -6.37
C TYR A 288 21.73 -23.21 -7.22
N GLU A 289 21.02 -22.69 -8.20
CA GLU A 289 20.29 -23.48 -9.19
C GLU A 289 21.09 -23.51 -10.50
N VAL A 290 21.33 -24.71 -11.02
CA VAL A 290 22.02 -24.93 -12.29
C VAL A 290 21.04 -25.56 -13.25
N TRP A 291 20.86 -24.91 -14.40
CA TRP A 291 19.94 -25.36 -15.45
C TRP A 291 20.77 -25.92 -16.61
N ILE A 292 20.47 -27.14 -17.05
CA ILE A 292 21.07 -27.78 -18.21
C ILE A 292 19.99 -27.78 -19.30
N GLN A 293 20.32 -27.23 -20.46
CA GLN A 293 19.43 -27.20 -21.61
C GLN A 293 20.12 -27.91 -22.77
N GLU A 294 19.43 -28.88 -23.37
CA GLU A 294 19.82 -29.44 -24.67
C GLU A 294 19.54 -28.39 -25.75
N GLN A 295 20.54 -28.10 -26.58
CA GLN A 295 20.39 -27.25 -27.78
C GLN A 295 20.04 -28.10 -28.98
#